data_AF-A0A929JNS7-F1
#
_entry.id   AF-A0A929JNS7-F1
#
_cell.length_a   1.000
_cell.length_b   1.000
_cell.length_c   1.000
_cell.angle_alpha   90.00
_cell.angle_beta   90.00
_cell.angle_gamma   90.00
#
_symmetry.space_group_name_H-M   'P 1'
#
loop_
_entity.id
_entity.type
_entity.pdbx_description
1 polymer ?
#
loop_
_entity_poly.entity_id
_entity_poly.type
_entity_poly.pdbx_seq_one_letter_code
_entity_poly.pdbx_strand_id
1 'polypeptide(L)'
;TPLLACMGCSSGPEPVIDTVPGWLESIPQDQNHYYAIGISGPTPRVTDAWDQAITRARAELGRVMISHVTSKDTIISTSSGEYVKQIVEILSDTELNYTEVIERWADRSGVYGPPGHFYVLVRIEKRRAESVLRSVR
;
A
#
# COMPACT_ATOMS: atom_id res chain seq x y z
N THR A 1 48.88 -15.30 24.62
CA THR A 1 48.11 -14.61 23.55
C THR A 1 46.74 -15.25 23.46
N PRO A 2 45.66 -14.62 23.95
CA PRO A 2 44.32 -15.16 23.74
C PRO A 2 43.78 -14.72 22.37
N LEU A 3 43.29 -15.67 21.59
CA LEU A 3 42.59 -15.46 20.33
C LEU A 3 41.17 -14.96 20.62
N LEU A 4 40.90 -13.73 20.21
CA LEU A 4 39.61 -13.06 20.32
C LEU A 4 38.64 -13.67 19.30
N ALA A 5 37.57 -14.31 19.79
CA ALA A 5 36.48 -14.81 18.96
C ALA A 5 35.56 -13.64 18.56
N CYS A 6 35.63 -13.20 17.30
CA CYS A 6 34.66 -12.29 16.74
C CYS A 6 33.41 -13.07 16.32
N MET A 7 32.41 -13.15 17.20
CA MET A 7 31.04 -13.51 16.80
C MET A 7 30.43 -12.32 16.05
N GLY A 8 30.57 -12.32 14.72
CA GLY A 8 29.78 -11.47 13.85
C GLY A 8 28.37 -12.05 13.75
N CYS A 9 27.39 -11.40 14.38
CA CYS A 9 25.98 -11.66 14.10
C CYS A 9 25.69 -11.20 12.67
N SER A 10 25.76 -12.11 11.70
CA SER A 10 25.20 -11.87 10.38
C SER A 10 23.68 -11.89 10.50
N SER A 11 23.07 -10.70 10.52
CA SER A 11 21.65 -10.51 10.25
C SER A 11 21.38 -11.03 8.83
N GLY A 12 21.06 -12.32 8.71
CA GLY A 12 20.63 -12.92 7.45
C GLY A 12 19.41 -12.17 6.90
N PRO A 13 19.18 -12.24 5.58
CA PRO A 13 17.99 -11.64 4.99
C PRO A 13 16.74 -12.22 5.68
N GLU A 14 15.81 -11.32 6.03
CA GLU A 14 14.54 -11.63 6.69
C GLU A 14 13.79 -12.73 5.90
N PRO A 15 13.23 -13.76 6.57
CA PRO A 15 12.68 -14.92 5.90
C PRO A 15 11.52 -14.54 4.96
N VAL A 16 11.52 -15.16 3.77
CA VAL A 16 10.42 -15.05 2.81
C VAL A 16 9.17 -15.67 3.43
N ILE A 17 8.12 -14.88 3.61
CA ILE A 17 6.81 -15.37 4.06
C ILE A 17 6.21 -16.16 2.89
N ASP A 18 6.39 -17.49 2.90
CA ASP A 18 5.88 -18.40 1.86
C ASP A 18 4.36 -18.65 1.97
N THR A 19 3.72 -18.17 3.03
CA THR A 19 2.27 -18.32 3.23
C THR A 19 1.55 -17.11 2.65
N VAL A 20 0.48 -17.34 1.88
CA VAL A 20 -0.39 -16.28 1.35
C VAL A 20 -0.94 -15.47 2.54
N PRO A 21 -0.68 -14.16 2.60
CA PRO A 21 -1.19 -13.35 3.69
C PRO A 21 -2.71 -13.25 3.66
N GLY A 22 -3.36 -13.36 4.82
CA GLY A 22 -4.82 -13.28 4.93
C GLY A 22 -5.42 -11.95 4.46
N TRP A 23 -4.63 -10.87 4.46
CA TRP A 23 -5.08 -9.57 3.95
C TRP A 23 -5.34 -9.56 2.44
N LEU A 24 -4.80 -10.53 1.69
CA LEU A 24 -5.11 -10.69 0.27
C LEU A 24 -6.55 -11.19 0.04
N GLU A 25 -7.06 -12.02 0.94
CA GLU A 25 -8.44 -12.53 0.88
C GLU A 25 -9.43 -11.57 1.54
N SER A 26 -9.02 -10.94 2.64
CA SER A 26 -9.86 -10.03 3.42
C SER A 26 -9.07 -8.80 3.85
N ILE A 27 -9.33 -7.68 3.17
CA ILE A 27 -8.71 -6.40 3.52
C ILE A 27 -9.08 -6.06 4.99
N PRO A 28 -8.10 -5.73 5.85
CA PRO A 28 -8.37 -5.35 7.23
C PRO A 28 -9.38 -4.20 7.33
N GLN A 29 -10.23 -4.26 8.34
CA GLN A 29 -11.19 -3.20 8.64
C GLN A 29 -11.04 -2.81 10.10
N ASP A 30 -10.91 -1.51 10.35
CA ASP A 30 -10.95 -0.96 11.70
C ASP A 30 -11.64 0.42 11.72
N GLN A 31 -11.81 0.98 12.92
CA GLN A 31 -12.51 2.25 13.10
C GLN A 31 -11.66 3.45 12.69
N ASN A 32 -10.33 3.34 12.66
CA ASN A 32 -9.39 4.45 12.60
C ASN A 32 -8.64 4.56 11.28
N HIS A 33 -8.64 3.54 10.43
CA HIS A 33 -7.88 3.51 9.18
C HIS A 33 -8.73 3.08 7.98
N TYR A 34 -8.33 3.55 6.80
CA TYR A 34 -8.66 2.91 5.53
C TYR A 34 -7.47 2.08 5.08
N TYR A 35 -7.74 0.95 4.45
CA TYR A 35 -6.75 0.03 3.90
C TYR A 35 -6.99 -0.15 2.42
N ALA A 36 -5.91 -0.40 1.67
CA ALA A 36 -6.01 -0.83 0.28
C ALA A 36 -4.83 -1.67 -0.13
N ILE A 37 -5.02 -2.43 -1.20
CA ILE A 37 -3.98 -3.27 -1.80
C ILE A 37 -3.61 -2.71 -3.16
N GLY A 38 -2.32 -2.64 -3.42
CA GLY A 38 -1.78 -2.40 -4.75
C GLY A 38 -1.03 -3.61 -5.26
N ILE A 39 -1.11 -3.81 -6.57
CA ILE A 39 -0.55 -4.99 -7.24
C ILE A 39 0.38 -4.54 -8.35
N SER A 40 1.53 -5.19 -8.49
CA SER A 40 2.37 -5.09 -9.67
C SER A 40 2.70 -6.46 -10.22
N GLY A 41 2.70 -6.57 -11.55
CA GLY A 41 3.37 -7.67 -12.22
C GLY A 41 4.90 -7.55 -12.08
N PRO A 42 5.64 -8.55 -12.61
CA PRO A 42 7.08 -8.54 -12.59
C PRO A 42 7.65 -7.39 -13.43
N THR A 43 8.75 -6.82 -12.97
CA THR A 43 9.52 -5.77 -13.65
C THR A 43 10.98 -6.19 -13.76
N PRO A 44 11.78 -5.59 -14.67
CA PRO A 44 13.21 -5.89 -14.76
C PRO A 44 13.98 -5.64 -13.46
N ARG A 45 13.53 -4.70 -12.63
CA ARG A 45 14.08 -4.41 -11.30
C ARG A 45 13.00 -4.60 -10.24
N VAL A 46 13.27 -5.48 -9.26
CA VAL A 46 12.32 -5.80 -8.17
C VAL A 46 11.86 -4.56 -7.41
N THR A 47 12.74 -3.57 -7.22
CA THR A 47 12.40 -2.28 -6.60
C THR A 47 11.24 -1.58 -7.33
N ASP A 48 11.28 -1.58 -8.66
CA ASP A 48 10.26 -0.92 -9.47
C ASP A 48 8.89 -1.62 -9.34
N ALA A 49 8.87 -2.94 -9.15
CA ALA A 49 7.62 -3.66 -8.90
C ALA A 49 7.00 -3.26 -7.55
N TRP A 50 7.84 -3.11 -6.51
CA TRP A 50 7.37 -2.60 -5.23
C TRP A 50 6.85 -1.17 -5.31
N ASP A 51 7.57 -0.28 -5.99
CA ASP A 51 7.19 1.13 -6.14
C ASP A 51 5.88 1.27 -6.94
N GLN A 52 5.72 0.47 -8.00
CA GLN A 52 4.47 0.41 -8.76
C GLN A 52 3.31 -0.14 -7.93
N ALA A 53 3.53 -1.20 -7.14
CA ALA A 53 2.51 -1.74 -6.26
C ALA A 53 2.10 -0.71 -5.19
N ILE A 54 3.05 0.00 -4.57
CA ILE A 54 2.77 1.09 -3.61
C ILE A 54 1.93 2.19 -4.27
N THR A 55 2.33 2.64 -5.46
CA THR A 55 1.61 3.69 -6.20
C THR A 55 0.16 3.29 -6.50
N ARG A 56 -0.04 2.04 -6.95
CA ARG A 56 -1.38 1.50 -7.20
C ARG A 56 -2.19 1.33 -5.91
N ALA A 57 -1.55 0.97 -4.80
CA ALA A 57 -2.20 0.85 -3.49
C ALA A 57 -2.72 2.21 -3.02
N ARG A 58 -1.92 3.28 -3.20
CA ARG A 58 -2.33 4.66 -2.91
C ARG A 58 -3.48 5.12 -3.80
N ALA A 59 -3.46 4.75 -5.08
CA ALA A 59 -4.58 5.03 -5.97
C ALA A 59 -5.88 4.34 -5.54
N GLU A 60 -5.78 3.10 -5.08
CA GLU A 60 -6.93 2.37 -4.52
C GLU A 60 -7.41 2.99 -3.20
N LEU A 61 -6.50 3.41 -2.31
CA LEU A 61 -6.87 4.18 -1.11
C LEU A 61 -7.67 5.43 -1.47
N GLY A 62 -7.25 6.18 -2.49
CA GLY A 62 -8.00 7.34 -2.98
C GLY A 62 -9.43 6.98 -3.39
N ARG A 63 -9.62 5.87 -4.12
CA ARG A 63 -10.95 5.38 -4.49
C ARG A 63 -11.80 4.98 -3.27
N VAL A 64 -11.22 4.27 -2.30
CA VAL A 64 -11.91 3.88 -1.05
C VAL A 64 -12.37 5.12 -0.28
N MET A 65 -11.50 6.12 -0.16
CA MET A 65 -11.80 7.39 0.51
C MET A 65 -12.97 8.13 -0.15
N ILE A 66 -12.95 8.26 -1.48
CA ILE A 66 -14.03 8.91 -2.25
C ILE A 66 -15.35 8.15 -2.10
N SER A 67 -15.31 6.82 -2.22
CA SER A 67 -16.48 5.97 -2.10
C SER A 67 -17.14 6.14 -0.73
N HIS A 68 -16.34 6.20 0.34
CA HIS A 68 -16.85 6.39 1.69
C HIS A 68 -17.49 7.77 1.90
N VAL A 69 -16.91 8.85 1.37
CA VAL A 69 -17.54 10.18 1.42
C VAL A 69 -18.82 10.21 0.60
N THR A 70 -18.81 9.68 -0.62
CA THR A 70 -20.01 9.62 -1.49
C THR A 70 -21.14 8.79 -0.86
N SER A 71 -20.80 7.79 -0.06
CA SER A 71 -21.80 6.99 0.67
C SER A 71 -22.43 7.73 1.86
N LYS A 72 -21.73 8.74 2.41
CA LYS A 72 -22.16 9.52 3.59
C LYS A 72 -22.75 10.89 3.23
N ASP A 73 -22.34 11.48 2.11
CA ASP A 73 -22.72 12.81 1.65
C ASP A 73 -23.29 12.78 0.22
N THR A 74 -24.34 13.58 -0.03
CA THR A 74 -25.05 13.72 -1.31
C THR A 74 -24.13 14.15 -2.47
N ILE A 75 -24.04 13.29 -3.49
CA ILE A 75 -23.60 13.51 -4.89
C ILE A 75 -22.41 14.49 -5.06
N ILE A 76 -21.21 13.94 -5.08
CA ILE A 76 -20.02 14.63 -5.62
C ILE A 76 -20.18 14.74 -7.14
N SER A 77 -20.67 15.88 -7.61
CA SER A 77 -20.78 16.23 -9.04
C SER A 77 -19.44 16.75 -9.58
N THR A 78 -18.42 15.90 -9.64
CA THR A 78 -17.18 16.17 -10.38
C THR A 78 -16.77 14.94 -11.17
N SER A 79 -16.06 15.14 -12.29
CA SER A 79 -15.44 14.09 -13.10
C SER A 79 -14.53 13.24 -12.21
N SER A 80 -15.04 12.11 -11.73
CA SER A 80 -14.44 11.26 -10.70
C SER A 80 -12.95 10.93 -10.95
N GLY A 81 -12.52 10.83 -12.21
CA GLY A 81 -11.15 10.53 -12.59
C GLY A 81 -10.13 11.62 -12.24
N GLU A 82 -10.45 12.90 -12.43
CA GLU A 82 -9.52 14.00 -12.13
C GLU A 82 -9.36 14.20 -10.62
N TYR A 83 -10.48 14.06 -9.89
CA TYR A 83 -10.50 14.10 -8.43
C TYR A 83 -9.67 12.97 -7.82
N VAL A 84 -9.81 11.73 -8.32
CA VAL A 84 -8.96 10.60 -7.91
C VAL A 84 -7.49 10.94 -8.14
N LYS A 85 -7.13 11.45 -9.33
CA LYS A 85 -5.74 11.74 -9.68
C LYS A 85 -5.09 12.72 -8.71
N GLN A 86 -5.76 13.82 -8.37
CA GLN A 86 -5.25 14.81 -7.41
C GLN A 86 -5.04 14.21 -6.01
N ILE A 87 -5.97 13.35 -5.56
CA ILE A 87 -5.80 12.61 -4.30
C ILE A 87 -4.59 11.69 -4.37
N VAL A 88 -4.41 10.93 -5.46
CA VAL A 88 -3.23 10.06 -5.63
C VAL A 88 -1.95 10.86 -5.57
N GLU A 89 -1.89 12.03 -6.22
CA GLU A 89 -0.73 12.92 -6.18
C GLU A 89 -0.41 13.34 -4.75
N ILE A 90 -1.41 13.78 -3.96
CA ILE A 90 -1.23 14.16 -2.55
C ILE A 90 -0.79 12.96 -1.69
N LEU A 91 -1.38 11.78 -1.90
CA LEU A 91 -1.03 10.57 -1.14
C LEU A 91 0.35 10.01 -1.51
N SER A 92 0.83 10.35 -2.72
CA SER A 92 2.13 9.92 -3.24
C SER A 92 3.26 10.89 -2.89
N ASP A 93 2.92 12.11 -2.49
CA ASP A 93 3.87 13.10 -2.01
C ASP A 93 4.62 12.56 -0.78
N THR A 94 5.89 12.23 -1.01
CA THR A 94 6.79 11.62 -0.03
C THR A 94 7.17 12.56 1.10
N GLU A 95 6.98 13.88 0.93
CA GLU A 95 7.18 14.85 2.01
C GLU A 95 6.04 14.78 3.05
N LEU A 96 4.85 14.35 2.61
CA LEU A 96 3.65 14.40 3.43
C LEU A 96 3.32 13.09 4.18
N ASN A 97 3.97 11.96 3.82
CA ASN A 97 3.89 10.64 4.49
C ASN A 97 2.49 10.27 5.03
N TYR A 98 1.43 10.53 4.24
CA TYR A 98 0.06 10.26 4.69
C TYR A 98 -0.29 8.78 4.71
N THR A 99 0.42 7.97 3.94
CA THR A 99 0.16 6.53 3.77
C THR A 99 1.31 5.71 4.32
N GLU A 100 0.98 4.66 5.06
CA GLU A 100 1.94 3.72 5.63
C GLU A 100 1.86 2.40 4.86
N VAL A 101 3.01 1.83 4.49
CA VAL A 101 3.09 0.47 3.96
C VAL A 101 3.15 -0.49 5.14
N ILE A 102 2.14 -1.33 5.28
CA ILE A 102 1.98 -2.25 6.42
C ILE A 102 2.62 -3.59 6.13
N GLU A 103 2.34 -4.13 4.95
CA GLU A 103 2.87 -5.42 4.53
C GLU A 103 3.20 -5.45 3.04
N ARG A 104 4.16 -6.30 2.70
CA ARG A 104 4.61 -6.57 1.34
C ARG A 104 4.67 -8.07 1.14
N TRP A 105 4.13 -8.56 0.03
CA TRP A 105 4.22 -9.97 -0.30
C TRP A 105 4.44 -10.17 -1.80
N ALA A 106 5.31 -11.10 -2.16
CA ALA A 106 5.65 -11.40 -3.55
C ALA A 106 5.28 -12.84 -3.85
N ASP A 107 4.36 -13.01 -4.79
CA ASP A 107 3.92 -14.31 -5.27
C ASP A 107 4.92 -14.85 -6.30
N ARG A 108 5.97 -15.51 -5.85
CA ARG A 108 7.00 -16.04 -6.76
C ARG A 108 6.49 -17.21 -7.61
N SER A 109 5.62 -18.04 -7.04
CA SER A 109 5.17 -19.30 -7.64
C SER A 109 3.81 -19.20 -8.34
N GLY A 110 3.05 -18.13 -8.11
CA GLY A 110 1.68 -17.97 -8.58
C GLY A 110 0.66 -18.71 -7.72
N VAL A 111 0.90 -18.78 -6.40
CA VAL A 111 0.01 -19.49 -5.46
C VAL A 111 -1.30 -18.72 -5.19
N TYR A 112 -1.29 -17.39 -5.32
CA TYR A 112 -2.46 -16.53 -5.14
C TYR A 112 -2.90 -15.87 -6.45
N GLY A 113 -1.96 -15.32 -7.22
CA GLY A 113 -2.20 -14.71 -8.52
C GLY A 113 -1.23 -15.25 -9.57
N PRO A 114 -0.97 -14.49 -10.66
CA PRO A 114 0.03 -14.93 -11.62
C PRO A 114 1.43 -14.90 -10.99
N PRO A 115 2.33 -15.85 -11.35
CA PRO A 115 3.69 -15.88 -10.84
C PRO A 115 4.43 -14.56 -11.07
N GLY A 116 5.31 -14.21 -10.12
CA GLY A 116 6.11 -12.98 -10.14
C GLY A 116 5.35 -11.70 -9.80
N HIS A 117 4.14 -11.80 -9.23
CA HIS A 117 3.38 -10.61 -8.81
C HIS A 117 3.76 -10.13 -7.42
N PHE A 118 3.59 -8.83 -7.20
CA PHE A 118 3.94 -8.10 -5.99
C PHE A 118 2.69 -7.43 -5.45
N TYR A 119 2.45 -7.61 -4.16
CA TYR A 119 1.27 -7.13 -3.46
C TYR A 119 1.71 -6.27 -2.27
N VAL A 120 1.08 -5.11 -2.11
CA VAL A 120 1.39 -4.18 -1.04
C VAL A 120 0.11 -3.76 -0.35
N LEU A 121 0.05 -3.96 0.96
CA LEU A 121 -1.00 -3.43 1.82
C LEU A 121 -0.56 -2.07 2.35
N VAL A 122 -1.39 -1.06 2.15
CA VAL A 122 -1.20 0.28 2.71
C VAL A 122 -2.37 0.68 3.60
N ARG A 123 -2.13 1.64 4.50
CA ARG A 123 -3.19 2.29 5.26
C ARG A 123 -3.02 3.80 5.38
N ILE A 124 -4.12 4.47 5.73
CA ILE A 124 -4.17 5.88 6.13
C ILE A 124 -5.14 6.05 7.29
N GLU A 125 -4.82 6.91 8.26
CA GLU A 125 -5.76 7.32 9.32
C GLU A 125 -6.99 8.02 8.70
N LYS A 126 -8.20 7.64 9.10
CA LYS A 126 -9.46 8.24 8.57
C LYS A 126 -9.52 9.74 8.76
N ARG A 127 -9.05 10.24 9.91
CA ARG A 127 -8.95 11.69 10.19
C ARG A 127 -8.04 12.42 9.19
N ARG A 128 -6.91 11.80 8.81
CA ARG A 128 -6.00 12.34 7.80
C ARG A 128 -6.62 12.26 6.42
N ALA A 129 -7.24 11.13 6.08
CA ALA A 129 -7.97 10.95 4.83
C ALA A 129 -9.04 12.04 4.63
N GLU A 130 -9.83 12.33 5.66
CA GLU A 130 -10.81 13.43 5.63
C GLU A 130 -10.16 14.80 5.43
N SER A 131 -8.98 15.03 6.02
CA SER A 131 -8.22 16.26 5.79
C SER A 131 -7.76 16.41 4.35
N VAL A 132 -7.27 15.31 3.74
CA VAL A 132 -6.87 15.27 2.33
C VAL A 132 -8.07 15.52 1.41
N LEU A 133 -9.22 14.88 1.67
CA LEU A 133 -10.41 15.07 0.83
C LEU A 133 -10.91 16.52 0.86
N ARG A 134 -10.79 17.20 2.01
CA ARG A 134 -11.12 18.63 2.15
C ARG A 134 -10.13 19.56 1.47
N SER A 135 -8.87 19.18 1.28
CA SER A 135 -7.86 20.02 0.61
C SER A 135 -7.96 19.99 -0.91
N VAL A 136 -8.69 19.03 -1.48
CA VAL A 136 -8.92 18.87 -2.94
C VAL A 136 -10.22 19.59 -3.37
N ARG A 137 -10.74 20.49 -2.54
CA ARG A 137 -12.05 21.16 -2.75
C ARG A 137 -11.90 22.54 -3.35
#